data_AF-A0A550GSA8-F1
#
_entry.id   AF-A0A550GSA8-F1
#
_cell.length_a   1.000
_cell.length_b   1.000
_cell.length_c   1.000
_cell.angle_alpha   90.00
_cell.angle_beta   90.00
_cell.angle_gamma   90.00
#
_symmetry.space_group_name_H-M   'P 1'
#
loop_
_entity.id
_entity.type
_entity.pdbx_description
1 polymer ?
#
loop_
_entity_poly.entity_id
_entity_poly.type
_entity_poly.pdbx_seq_one_letter_code
_entity_poly.pdbx_strand_id
1 'polypeptide(L)'
;MSQRQNQIITALVVIAVIASGANTYMLLNHMEVQREQYATLDNLAELSSELEEVRSDFDSLGNAITSLEASVSEAERGITERLEELEAGIQESLDELSSLETTLEDVAGKIQGFNTSLRDELESLRDEVAALDERVEESIERTPSSVYDARRASVVLITTTAGQGSGFMWRSREYIVTNHHVVDGAEEANIGYYDGSWTVASVVGSDPYSDVAVLRVEEAPAESVPLTLADSSQIWIGQEAVAIGNPLGSYGALSSGI
;
A
#
# COMPACT_ATOMS: atom_id res chain seq x y z
N MET A 1 -113.61 111.54 -20.99
CA MET A 1 -112.14 111.50 -21.18
C MET A 1 -111.43 110.40 -20.36
N SER A 2 -112.12 109.55 -19.58
CA SER A 2 -111.44 108.56 -18.69
C SER A 2 -111.14 107.18 -19.32
N GLN A 3 -111.78 106.81 -20.44
CA GLN A 3 -111.67 105.44 -20.99
C GLN A 3 -110.43 105.21 -21.88
N ARG A 4 -110.05 106.20 -22.72
CA ARG A 4 -108.87 106.11 -23.59
C ARG A 4 -107.54 106.16 -22.83
N GLN A 5 -107.45 106.93 -21.75
CA GLN A 5 -106.24 107.00 -20.92
C GLN A 5 -106.00 105.70 -20.16
N ASN A 6 -107.04 105.09 -19.58
CA ASN A 6 -106.91 103.77 -18.94
C ASN A 6 -106.51 102.69 -19.95
N GLN A 7 -107.05 102.68 -21.17
CA GLN A 7 -106.64 101.72 -22.21
C GLN A 7 -105.15 101.86 -22.61
N ILE A 8 -104.64 103.10 -22.70
CA ILE A 8 -103.22 103.36 -23.02
C ILE A 8 -102.31 102.91 -21.86
N ILE A 9 -102.68 103.22 -20.61
CA ILE A 9 -101.91 102.81 -19.43
C ILE A 9 -101.92 101.27 -19.31
N THR A 10 -103.07 100.61 -19.50
CA THR A 10 -103.16 99.15 -19.49
C THR A 10 -102.33 98.52 -20.61
N ALA A 11 -102.35 99.08 -21.82
CA ALA A 11 -101.52 98.59 -22.92
C ALA A 11 -100.02 98.75 -22.63
N LEU A 12 -99.60 99.88 -22.07
CA LEU A 12 -98.20 100.11 -21.66
C LEU A 12 -97.75 99.16 -20.54
N VAL A 13 -98.61 98.90 -19.55
CA VAL A 13 -98.32 97.94 -18.48
C VAL A 13 -98.22 96.53 -19.03
N VAL A 14 -99.12 96.12 -19.94
CA VAL A 14 -99.08 94.80 -20.59
C VAL A 14 -97.81 94.65 -21.43
N ILE A 15 -97.44 95.69 -22.20
CA ILE A 15 -96.19 95.69 -22.99
C ILE A 15 -94.97 95.62 -22.07
N ALA A 16 -94.95 96.37 -20.96
CA ALA A 16 -93.85 96.33 -20.00
C ALA A 16 -93.73 94.97 -19.30
N VAL A 17 -94.85 94.31 -18.96
CA VAL A 17 -94.86 92.98 -18.35
C VAL A 17 -94.40 91.92 -19.36
N ILE A 18 -94.85 91.98 -20.62
CA ILE A 18 -94.40 91.08 -21.69
C ILE A 18 -92.91 91.31 -21.98
N ALA A 19 -92.46 92.57 -22.07
CA ALA A 19 -91.06 92.90 -22.30
C ALA A 19 -90.17 92.47 -21.13
N SER A 20 -90.63 92.67 -19.88
CA SER A 20 -89.95 92.17 -18.69
C SER A 20 -89.90 90.64 -18.68
N GLY A 21 -91.01 89.96 -18.97
CA GLY A 21 -91.08 88.51 -19.00
C GLY A 21 -90.21 87.90 -20.10
N ALA A 22 -90.17 88.52 -21.28
CA ALA A 22 -89.27 88.12 -22.38
C ALA A 22 -87.80 88.36 -22.01
N ASN A 23 -87.49 89.49 -21.35
CA ASN A 23 -86.14 89.78 -20.86
C ASN A 23 -85.72 88.80 -19.76
N THR A 24 -86.62 88.47 -18.83
CA THR A 24 -86.41 87.47 -17.77
C THR A 24 -86.25 86.07 -18.34
N TYR A 25 -87.04 85.68 -19.35
CA TYR A 25 -86.93 84.39 -20.04
C TYR A 25 -85.61 84.28 -20.81
N MET A 26 -85.20 85.33 -21.53
CA MET A 26 -83.90 85.36 -22.21
C MET A 26 -82.73 85.29 -21.21
N LEU A 27 -82.82 85.99 -20.07
CA LEU A 27 -81.83 85.91 -19.00
C LEU A 27 -81.77 84.52 -18.37
N LEU A 28 -82.92 83.90 -18.08
CA LEU A 28 -83.00 82.53 -17.55
C LEU A 28 -82.43 81.51 -18.52
N ASN A 29 -82.81 81.56 -19.80
CA ASN A 29 -82.30 80.65 -20.82
C ASN A 29 -80.78 80.83 -21.04
N HIS A 30 -80.28 82.06 -20.98
CA HIS A 30 -78.83 82.33 -21.04
C HIS A 30 -78.10 81.80 -19.80
N MET A 31 -78.69 81.95 -18.61
CA MET A 31 -78.15 81.41 -17.36
C MET A 31 -78.15 79.87 -17.33
N GLU A 32 -79.15 79.22 -17.94
CA GLU A 32 -79.25 77.76 -18.02
C GLU A 32 -78.17 77.18 -18.95
N VAL A 33 -77.97 77.79 -20.13
CA VAL A 33 -76.87 77.45 -21.04
C VAL A 33 -75.50 77.70 -20.38
N GLN A 34 -75.34 78.81 -19.64
CA GLN A 34 -74.09 79.04 -18.89
C GLN A 34 -73.88 78.00 -17.79
N ARG A 35 -74.94 77.57 -17.09
CA ARG A 35 -74.86 76.56 -16.03
C ARG A 35 -74.39 75.21 -16.55
N GLU A 36 -74.85 74.80 -17.73
CA GLU A 36 -74.34 73.60 -18.43
C GLU A 36 -72.87 73.78 -18.85
N GLN A 37 -72.48 74.94 -19.37
CA GLN A 37 -71.07 75.22 -19.69
C GLN A 37 -70.17 75.14 -18.45
N TYR A 38 -70.60 75.69 -17.30
CA TYR A 38 -69.85 75.57 -16.06
C TYR A 38 -69.71 74.12 -15.57
N ALA A 39 -70.77 73.31 -15.67
CA ALA A 39 -70.70 71.88 -15.33
C ALA A 39 -69.73 71.10 -16.25
N THR A 40 -69.66 71.44 -17.53
CA THR A 40 -68.66 70.82 -18.44
C THR A 40 -67.23 71.26 -18.15
N LEU A 41 -67.03 72.49 -17.67
CA LEU A 41 -65.72 73.00 -17.26
C LEU A 41 -65.23 72.31 -15.97
N ASP A 42 -66.12 72.05 -15.02
CA ASP A 42 -65.80 71.29 -13.80
C ASP A 42 -65.35 69.85 -14.15
N ASN A 43 -66.09 69.16 -15.02
CA ASN A 43 -65.70 67.82 -15.49
C ASN A 43 -64.35 67.83 -16.24
N LEU A 44 -64.07 68.88 -17.03
CA LEU A 44 -62.78 69.03 -17.72
C LEU A 44 -61.63 69.32 -16.74
N ALA A 45 -61.89 70.07 -15.67
CA ALA A 45 -60.90 70.32 -14.62
C ALA A 45 -60.57 69.04 -13.84
N GLU A 46 -61.58 68.21 -13.52
CA GLU A 46 -61.39 66.90 -12.90
C GLU A 46 -60.59 65.95 -13.81
N LEU A 47 -60.94 65.87 -15.10
CA LEU A 47 -60.22 65.05 -16.08
C LEU A 47 -58.76 65.52 -16.26
N SER A 48 -58.52 66.83 -16.21
CA SER A 48 -57.17 67.41 -16.27
C SER A 48 -56.34 66.99 -15.05
N SER A 49 -56.95 66.97 -13.85
CA SER A 49 -56.30 66.52 -12.63
C SER A 49 -55.93 65.03 -12.70
N GLU A 50 -56.86 64.18 -13.16
CA GLU A 50 -56.59 62.75 -13.37
C GLU A 50 -55.48 62.52 -14.40
N LEU A 51 -55.45 63.29 -15.50
CA LEU A 51 -54.38 63.21 -16.50
C LEU A 51 -53.02 63.62 -15.95
N GLU A 52 -52.98 64.58 -15.03
CA GLU A 52 -51.75 65.03 -14.38
C GLU A 52 -51.23 64.00 -13.36
N GLU A 53 -52.13 63.31 -12.66
CA GLU A 53 -51.80 62.16 -11.81
C GLU A 53 -51.25 60.98 -12.64
N VAL A 54 -51.92 60.62 -13.73
CA VAL A 54 -51.45 59.57 -14.66
C VAL A 54 -50.08 59.92 -15.24
N ARG A 55 -49.85 61.19 -15.60
CA ARG A 55 -48.53 61.65 -16.08
C ARG A 55 -47.45 61.49 -15.00
N SER A 56 -47.76 61.86 -13.76
CA SER A 56 -46.85 61.66 -12.63
C SER A 56 -46.52 60.18 -12.42
N ASP A 57 -47.50 59.28 -12.53
CA ASP A 57 -47.28 57.84 -12.45
C ASP A 57 -46.39 57.32 -13.57
N PHE A 58 -46.56 57.81 -14.81
CA PHE A 58 -45.67 57.47 -15.93
C PHE A 58 -44.23 57.95 -15.70
N ASP A 59 -44.05 59.15 -15.15
CA ASP A 59 -42.72 59.67 -14.79
C ASP A 59 -42.07 58.82 -13.69
N SER A 60 -42.84 58.41 -12.68
CA SER A 60 -42.40 57.49 -11.62
C SER A 60 -42.00 56.12 -12.18
N LEU A 61 -42.81 55.55 -13.08
CA LEU A 61 -42.52 54.30 -13.76
C LEU A 61 -41.25 54.39 -14.62
N GLY A 62 -41.06 55.49 -15.34
CA GLY A 62 -39.84 55.73 -16.13
C GLY A 62 -38.59 55.77 -15.26
N ASN A 63 -38.66 56.41 -14.08
CA ASN A 63 -37.58 56.41 -13.11
C ASN A 63 -37.31 55.01 -12.55
N ALA A 64 -38.36 54.23 -12.25
CA ALA A 64 -38.23 52.86 -11.77
C ALA A 64 -37.60 51.93 -12.81
N ILE A 65 -37.97 52.05 -14.08
CA ILE A 65 -37.36 51.32 -15.19
C ILE A 65 -35.88 51.67 -15.30
N THR A 66 -35.53 52.95 -15.28
CA THR A 66 -34.12 53.40 -15.34
C THR A 66 -33.30 52.82 -14.18
N SER A 67 -33.86 52.80 -12.97
CA SER A 67 -33.21 52.19 -11.80
C SER A 67 -33.05 50.68 -11.94
N LEU A 68 -34.03 49.99 -12.54
CA LEU A 68 -33.97 48.56 -12.78
C LEU A 68 -32.92 48.23 -13.83
N GLU A 69 -32.86 48.97 -14.94
CA GLU A 69 -31.83 48.82 -15.98
C GLU A 69 -30.43 48.98 -15.41
N ALA A 70 -30.21 49.98 -14.54
CA ALA A 70 -28.94 50.16 -13.85
C ALA A 70 -28.61 48.97 -12.92
N SER A 71 -29.60 48.46 -12.19
CA SER A 71 -29.41 47.31 -11.28
C SER A 71 -29.10 46.02 -12.05
N VAL A 72 -29.76 45.80 -13.19
CA VAL A 72 -29.52 44.65 -14.06
C VAL A 72 -28.13 44.74 -14.68
N SER A 73 -27.73 45.91 -15.18
CA SER A 73 -26.40 46.10 -15.77
C SER A 73 -25.29 45.84 -14.74
N GLU A 74 -25.45 46.29 -13.49
CA GLU A 74 -24.48 46.01 -12.43
C GLU A 74 -24.45 44.52 -12.08
N ALA A 75 -25.61 43.86 -12.03
CA ALA A 75 -25.68 42.42 -11.79
C ALA A 75 -25.01 41.62 -12.92
N GLU A 76 -25.20 42.00 -14.19
CA GLU A 76 -24.54 41.38 -15.35
C GLU A 76 -23.02 41.54 -15.26
N ARG A 77 -22.54 42.72 -14.86
CA ARG A 77 -21.12 42.99 -14.68
C ARG A 77 -20.54 42.11 -13.57
N GLY A 78 -21.22 42.04 -12.43
CA GLY A 78 -20.80 41.20 -11.30
C GLY A 78 -20.83 39.70 -11.60
N ILE A 79 -21.79 39.22 -12.39
CA ILE A 79 -21.83 37.83 -12.86
C ILE A 79 -20.63 37.55 -13.77
N THR A 80 -20.33 38.46 -14.70
CA THR A 80 -19.20 38.31 -15.62
C THR A 80 -17.87 38.25 -14.88
N GLU A 81 -17.62 39.17 -13.94
CA GLU A 81 -16.41 39.17 -13.12
C GLU A 81 -16.25 37.86 -12.33
N ARG A 82 -17.33 37.36 -11.70
CA ARG A 82 -17.28 36.09 -10.95
C ARG A 82 -17.07 34.88 -11.85
N LEU A 83 -17.55 34.91 -13.09
CA LEU A 83 -17.30 33.85 -14.06
C LEU A 83 -15.83 33.85 -14.50
N GLU A 84 -15.25 35.02 -14.76
CA GLU A 84 -13.83 35.14 -15.11
C GLU A 84 -12.93 34.69 -13.95
N GLU A 85 -13.24 35.08 -12.71
CA GLU A 85 -12.52 34.61 -11.51
C GLU A 85 -12.61 33.08 -11.34
N LEU A 86 -13.80 32.51 -11.55
CA LEU A 86 -14.01 31.07 -11.46
C LEU A 86 -13.24 30.31 -12.55
N GLU A 87 -13.27 30.81 -13.79
CA GLU A 87 -12.55 30.21 -14.92
C GLU A 87 -11.03 30.24 -14.68
N ALA A 88 -10.50 31.36 -14.19
CA ALA A 88 -9.09 31.48 -13.81
C ALA A 88 -8.71 30.48 -12.70
N GLY A 89 -9.53 30.37 -11.64
CA GLY A 89 -9.28 29.44 -10.53
C GLY A 89 -9.36 27.97 -10.95
N ILE A 90 -10.26 27.62 -11.88
CA ILE A 90 -10.34 26.28 -12.47
C ILE A 90 -9.07 25.97 -13.26
N GLN A 91 -8.58 26.91 -14.07
CA GLN A 91 -7.37 26.72 -14.87
C GLN A 91 -6.13 26.54 -13.98
N GLU A 92 -6.00 27.35 -12.94
CA GLU A 92 -4.92 27.21 -11.95
C GLU A 92 -4.96 25.82 -11.28
N SER A 93 -6.14 25.37 -10.86
CA SER A 93 -6.32 24.04 -10.27
C SER A 93 -5.97 22.91 -11.25
N LEU A 94 -6.29 23.07 -12.54
CA LEU A 94 -5.92 22.09 -13.58
C LEU A 94 -4.41 22.02 -13.79
N ASP A 95 -3.72 23.16 -13.79
CA ASP A 95 -2.27 23.23 -13.92
C ASP A 95 -1.58 22.59 -12.69
N GLU A 96 -2.09 22.84 -11.49
CA GLU A 96 -1.63 22.18 -10.26
C GLU A 96 -1.80 20.66 -10.34
N LEU A 97 -2.98 20.18 -10.77
CA LEU A 97 -3.25 18.75 -10.92
C LEU A 97 -2.32 18.08 -11.94
N SER A 98 -2.04 18.75 -13.07
CA SER A 98 -1.10 18.25 -14.08
C SER A 98 0.33 18.15 -13.54
N SER A 99 0.76 19.14 -12.74
CA SER A 99 2.06 19.08 -12.07
C SER A 99 2.13 17.91 -11.08
N LEU A 100 1.05 17.69 -10.33
CA LEU A 100 0.96 16.61 -9.35
C LEU A 100 1.00 15.24 -10.03
N GLU A 101 0.29 15.07 -11.15
CA GLU A 101 0.34 13.85 -11.98
C GLU A 101 1.77 13.54 -12.42
N THR A 102 2.50 14.53 -12.91
CA THR A 102 3.91 14.38 -13.31
C THR A 102 4.79 13.94 -12.12
N THR A 103 4.60 14.54 -10.94
CA THR A 103 5.35 14.12 -9.74
C THR A 103 5.02 12.68 -9.31
N LEU A 104 3.76 12.26 -9.47
CA LEU A 104 3.31 10.93 -9.13
C LEU A 104 3.91 9.88 -10.06
N GLU A 105 4.01 10.18 -11.36
CA GLU A 105 4.72 9.34 -12.33
C GLU A 105 6.22 9.21 -12.01
N ASP A 106 6.89 10.30 -11.63
CA ASP A 106 8.31 10.26 -11.23
C ASP A 106 8.52 9.41 -9.96
N VAL A 107 7.66 9.57 -8.94
CA VAL A 107 7.71 8.75 -7.72
C VAL A 107 7.45 7.28 -8.04
N ALA A 108 6.47 6.97 -8.89
CA ALA A 108 6.19 5.59 -9.30
C ALA A 108 7.40 4.97 -10.02
N GLY A 109 8.06 5.72 -10.91
CA GLY A 109 9.30 5.31 -11.57
C GLY A 109 10.44 5.04 -10.59
N LYS A 110 10.64 5.92 -9.60
CA LYS A 110 11.64 5.74 -8.53
C LYS A 110 11.37 4.50 -7.69
N ILE A 111 10.12 4.25 -7.30
CA ILE A 111 9.73 3.06 -6.54
C ILE A 111 9.99 1.78 -7.35
N GLN A 112 9.69 1.79 -8.65
CA GLN A 112 9.97 0.66 -9.52
C GLN A 112 11.48 0.39 -9.66
N GLY A 113 12.27 1.44 -9.85
CA GLY A 113 13.74 1.35 -9.90
C GLY A 113 14.33 0.79 -8.60
N PHE A 114 13.89 1.32 -7.46
CA PHE A 114 14.31 0.84 -6.14
C PHE A 114 13.95 -0.64 -5.91
N ASN A 115 12.72 -1.05 -6.26
CA ASN A 115 12.31 -2.45 -6.16
C ASN A 115 13.11 -3.40 -7.07
N THR A 116 13.58 -2.91 -8.21
CA THR A 116 14.44 -3.70 -9.11
C THR A 116 15.82 -3.89 -8.47
N SER A 117 16.43 -2.79 -8.00
CA SER A 117 17.72 -2.84 -7.29
C SER A 117 17.69 -3.74 -6.05
N LEU A 118 16.62 -3.69 -5.25
CA LEU A 118 16.48 -4.57 -4.08
C LEU A 118 16.37 -6.06 -4.47
N ARG A 119 15.72 -6.38 -5.59
CA ARG A 119 15.65 -7.77 -6.07
C ARG A 119 17.02 -8.26 -6.51
N ASP A 120 17.76 -7.43 -7.26
CA ASP A 120 19.10 -7.77 -7.74
C ASP A 120 20.07 -7.98 -6.56
N GLU A 121 20.00 -7.13 -5.53
CA GLU A 121 20.81 -7.26 -4.32
C GLU A 121 20.46 -8.51 -3.50
N LEU A 122 19.17 -8.86 -3.39
CA LEU A 122 18.72 -10.10 -2.75
C LEU A 122 19.18 -11.35 -3.51
N GLU A 123 19.17 -11.31 -4.84
CA GLU A 123 19.67 -12.41 -5.68
C GLU A 123 21.18 -12.59 -5.47
N SER A 124 21.95 -11.50 -5.51
CA SER A 124 23.39 -11.55 -5.23
C SER A 124 23.72 -12.08 -3.83
N LEU A 125 23.00 -11.64 -2.80
CA LEU A 125 23.21 -12.12 -1.43
C LEU A 125 22.84 -13.60 -1.29
N ARG A 126 21.78 -14.05 -1.96
CA ARG A 126 21.38 -15.45 -1.97
C ARG A 126 22.47 -16.34 -2.58
N ASP A 127 23.06 -15.90 -3.69
CA ASP A 127 24.15 -16.63 -4.34
C ASP A 127 25.41 -16.67 -3.46
N GLU A 128 25.73 -15.57 -2.78
CA GLU A 128 26.86 -15.51 -1.83
C GLU A 128 26.66 -16.46 -0.64
N VAL A 129 25.45 -16.53 -0.09
CA VAL A 129 25.11 -17.46 1.00
C VAL A 129 25.21 -18.91 0.53
N ALA A 130 24.72 -19.23 -0.67
CA ALA A 130 24.82 -20.58 -1.21
C ALA A 130 26.29 -21.03 -1.38
N ALA A 131 27.16 -20.12 -1.84
CA ALA A 131 28.59 -20.38 -1.96
C ALA A 131 29.28 -20.53 -0.59
N LEU A 132 28.80 -19.83 0.44
CA LEU A 132 29.31 -19.99 1.81
C LEU A 132 28.91 -21.32 2.43
N ASP A 133 27.67 -21.78 2.21
CA ASP A 133 27.19 -23.07 2.72
C ASP A 133 28.06 -24.23 2.21
N GLU A 134 28.37 -24.25 0.90
CA GLU A 134 29.25 -25.28 0.30
C GLU A 134 30.65 -25.28 0.95
N ARG A 135 31.21 -24.09 1.19
CA ARG A 135 32.53 -23.93 1.84
C ARG A 135 32.52 -24.34 3.30
N VAL A 136 31.42 -24.11 4.01
CA VAL A 136 31.26 -24.52 5.41
C VAL A 136 31.15 -26.03 5.50
N GLU A 137 30.37 -26.66 4.62
CA GLU A 137 30.24 -28.12 4.56
C GLU A 137 31.60 -28.80 4.29
N GLU A 138 32.35 -28.30 3.30
CA GLU A 138 33.70 -28.82 3.02
C GLU A 138 34.67 -28.63 4.22
N SER A 139 34.53 -27.54 4.96
CA SER A 139 35.37 -27.26 6.14
C SER A 139 35.05 -28.19 7.31
N ILE A 140 33.76 -28.51 7.54
CA ILE A 140 33.33 -29.39 8.64
C ILE A 140 33.78 -30.84 8.40
N GLU A 141 33.71 -31.34 7.17
CA GLU A 141 34.17 -32.70 6.82
C GLU A 141 35.68 -32.90 6.97
N ARG A 142 36.45 -31.81 7.07
CA ARG A 142 37.92 -31.85 7.17
C ARG A 142 38.44 -31.74 8.61
N THR A 143 37.56 -31.71 9.61
CA THR A 143 38.01 -31.65 11.01
C THR A 143 38.29 -33.05 11.58
N PRO A 144 39.33 -33.23 12.42
CA PRO A 144 39.56 -34.51 13.09
C PRO A 144 38.35 -35.03 13.89
N SER A 145 37.53 -34.13 14.43
CA SER A 145 36.32 -34.49 15.19
C SER A 145 35.23 -35.12 14.30
N SER A 146 35.02 -34.60 13.07
CA SER A 146 34.01 -35.17 12.17
C SER A 146 34.45 -36.53 11.65
N VAL A 147 35.74 -36.72 11.37
CA VAL A 147 36.34 -38.02 11.05
C VAL A 147 36.14 -39.01 12.19
N TYR A 148 36.36 -38.58 13.44
CA TYR A 148 36.08 -39.42 14.61
C TYR A 148 34.61 -39.83 14.70
N ASP A 149 33.67 -38.86 14.62
CA ASP A 149 32.24 -39.14 14.74
C ASP A 149 31.74 -40.08 13.63
N ALA A 150 32.26 -39.93 12.41
CA ALA A 150 31.91 -40.79 11.28
C ALA A 150 32.47 -42.21 11.41
N ARG A 151 33.60 -42.42 12.12
CA ARG A 151 34.35 -43.69 12.11
C ARG A 151 34.43 -44.42 13.45
N ARG A 152 34.04 -43.79 14.56
CA ARG A 152 34.09 -44.39 15.91
C ARG A 152 33.34 -45.72 16.02
N ALA A 153 32.23 -45.89 15.30
CA ALA A 153 31.45 -47.13 15.28
C ALA A 153 32.14 -48.29 14.53
N SER A 154 33.24 -48.02 13.80
CA SER A 154 34.05 -49.03 13.11
C SER A 154 35.21 -49.54 13.95
N VAL A 155 35.60 -48.82 15.00
CA VAL A 155 36.77 -49.11 15.83
C VAL A 155 36.32 -49.82 17.10
N VAL A 156 37.06 -50.86 17.49
CA VAL A 156 36.75 -51.70 18.65
C VAL A 156 37.92 -51.76 19.63
N LEU A 157 37.60 -51.97 20.90
CA LEU A 157 38.55 -52.33 21.95
C LEU A 157 38.73 -53.85 21.94
N ILE A 158 39.97 -54.32 22.02
CA ILE A 158 40.28 -55.75 22.05
C ILE A 158 41.01 -56.05 23.34
N THR A 159 40.53 -57.04 24.08
CA THR A 159 41.20 -57.52 25.30
C THR A 159 41.35 -59.03 25.27
N THR A 160 42.56 -59.50 25.57
CA THR A 160 42.92 -60.91 25.71
C THR A 160 43.52 -61.16 27.10
N THR A 161 43.89 -62.41 27.39
CA THR A 161 44.61 -62.73 28.64
C THR A 161 46.03 -62.17 28.69
N ALA A 162 46.61 -61.83 27.54
CA ALA A 162 48.01 -61.42 27.40
C ALA A 162 48.19 -59.97 26.91
N GLY A 163 47.14 -59.34 26.38
CA GLY A 163 47.25 -58.03 25.75
C GLY A 163 45.94 -57.26 25.67
N GLN A 164 46.07 -55.97 25.36
CA GLN A 164 44.96 -55.07 25.06
C GLN A 164 45.36 -54.18 23.89
N GLY A 165 44.42 -53.93 22.99
CA GLY A 165 44.66 -53.11 21.82
C GLY A 165 43.39 -52.61 21.19
N SER A 166 43.52 -52.14 19.95
CA SER A 166 42.38 -51.72 19.14
C SER A 166 42.34 -52.53 17.86
N GLY A 167 41.16 -52.59 17.27
CA GLY A 167 40.98 -53.11 15.92
C GLY A 167 39.87 -52.35 15.23
N PHE A 168 39.61 -52.74 13.98
CA PHE A 168 38.49 -52.18 13.24
C PHE A 168 37.79 -53.27 12.42
N MET A 169 36.50 -53.07 12.17
CA MET A 169 35.72 -53.96 11.33
C MET A 169 36.14 -53.87 9.87
N TRP A 170 36.41 -55.02 9.26
CA TRP A 170 36.96 -55.11 7.92
C TRP A 170 36.02 -55.88 6.97
N ARG A 171 35.62 -55.22 5.87
CA ARG A 171 34.74 -55.71 4.78
C ARG A 171 33.31 -56.09 5.18
N SER A 172 33.09 -56.61 6.38
CA SER A 172 31.80 -57.03 6.92
C SER A 172 31.80 -56.85 8.42
N ARG A 173 30.64 -57.06 9.06
CA ARG A 173 30.50 -56.97 10.53
C ARG A 173 31.07 -58.17 11.28
N GLU A 174 31.48 -59.21 10.55
CA GLU A 174 31.98 -60.46 11.13
C GLU A 174 33.50 -60.46 11.35
N TYR A 175 34.26 -59.66 10.60
CA TYR A 175 35.72 -59.70 10.64
C TYR A 175 36.31 -58.42 11.22
N ILE A 176 37.27 -58.59 12.13
CA ILE A 176 38.01 -57.50 12.76
C ILE A 176 39.49 -57.67 12.45
N VAL A 177 40.15 -56.59 12.04
CA VAL A 177 41.61 -56.55 11.84
C VAL A 177 42.25 -55.86 13.04
N THR A 178 43.33 -56.44 13.55
CA THR A 178 44.15 -55.90 14.65
C THR A 178 45.62 -56.29 14.47
N ASN A 179 46.47 -55.98 15.44
CA ASN A 179 47.86 -56.39 15.45
C ASN A 179 48.02 -57.81 16.03
N HIS A 180 49.00 -58.55 15.52
CA HIS A 180 49.30 -59.89 16.02
C HIS A 180 49.70 -59.85 17.49
N HIS A 181 50.52 -58.89 17.90
CA HIS A 181 50.97 -58.78 19.30
C HIS A 181 49.82 -58.56 20.32
N VAL A 182 48.64 -58.11 19.88
CA VAL A 182 47.45 -57.94 20.75
C VAL A 182 46.85 -59.30 21.12
N VAL A 183 46.98 -60.28 20.23
CA VAL A 183 46.33 -61.60 20.32
C VAL A 183 47.33 -62.76 20.35
N ASP A 184 48.62 -62.48 20.51
CA ASP A 184 49.65 -63.51 20.54
C ASP A 184 49.40 -64.52 21.67
N GLY A 185 49.38 -65.81 21.31
CA GLY A 185 49.06 -66.92 22.20
C GLY A 185 47.60 -67.00 22.67
N ALA A 186 46.69 -66.15 22.17
CA ALA A 186 45.27 -66.19 22.49
C ALA A 186 44.48 -66.94 21.40
N GLU A 187 43.52 -67.79 21.81
CA GLU A 187 42.57 -68.42 20.89
C GLU A 187 41.29 -67.59 20.73
N GLU A 188 40.95 -66.81 21.76
CA GLU A 188 39.78 -65.94 21.83
C GLU A 188 40.15 -64.55 22.36
N ALA A 189 39.36 -63.54 21.98
CA ALA A 189 39.48 -62.16 22.44
C ALA A 189 38.10 -61.59 22.78
N ASN A 190 38.02 -60.74 23.80
CA ASN A 190 36.82 -59.96 24.08
C ASN A 190 36.87 -58.65 23.27
N ILE A 191 35.76 -58.35 22.60
CA ILE A 191 35.60 -57.18 21.74
C ILE A 191 34.64 -56.22 22.42
N GLY A 192 35.11 -55.02 22.76
CA GLY A 192 34.29 -53.92 23.25
C GLY A 192 33.94 -52.95 22.12
N TYR A 193 32.65 -52.65 21.96
CA TYR A 193 32.14 -51.75 20.92
C TYR A 193 31.90 -50.33 21.46
N TYR A 194 31.70 -49.38 20.55
CA TYR A 194 31.45 -47.98 20.89
C TYR A 194 30.18 -47.76 21.73
N ASP A 195 29.15 -48.59 21.53
CA ASP A 195 27.90 -48.55 22.31
C ASP A 195 28.04 -49.13 23.74
N GLY A 196 29.24 -49.61 24.09
CA GLY A 196 29.56 -50.21 25.38
C GLY A 196 29.22 -51.71 25.48
N SER A 197 28.68 -52.32 24.42
CA SER A 197 28.43 -53.76 24.36
C SER A 197 29.73 -54.55 24.16
N TRP A 198 29.67 -55.85 24.44
CA TRP A 198 30.81 -56.77 24.35
C TRP A 198 30.43 -58.09 23.69
N THR A 199 31.35 -58.63 22.89
CA THR A 199 31.25 -59.98 22.30
C THR A 199 32.57 -60.73 22.44
N VAL A 200 32.53 -62.04 22.21
CA VAL A 200 33.73 -62.88 22.09
C VAL A 200 34.03 -63.12 20.62
N ALA A 201 35.29 -62.97 20.24
CA ALA A 201 35.80 -63.25 18.90
C ALA A 201 36.80 -64.40 18.94
N SER A 202 36.78 -65.23 17.91
CA SER A 202 37.81 -66.26 17.66
C SER A 202 38.93 -65.71 16.78
N VAL A 203 40.17 -66.14 17.04
CA VAL A 203 41.29 -65.81 16.15
C VAL A 203 41.21 -66.68 14.89
N VAL A 204 40.97 -66.05 13.74
CA VAL A 204 40.92 -66.75 12.43
C VAL A 204 42.32 -67.04 11.92
N GLY A 205 43.23 -66.09 12.13
CA GLY A 205 44.63 -66.22 11.77
C GLY A 205 45.43 -64.98 12.14
N SER A 206 46.72 -65.16 12.33
CA SER A 206 47.66 -64.08 12.62
C SER A 206 48.99 -64.31 11.92
N ASP A 207 49.63 -63.23 11.46
CA ASP A 207 50.96 -63.22 10.86
C ASP A 207 51.94 -62.42 11.75
N PRO A 208 52.88 -63.09 12.43
CA PRO A 208 53.91 -62.44 13.22
C PRO A 208 54.86 -61.56 12.41
N TYR A 209 55.03 -61.81 11.10
CA TYR A 209 55.97 -61.05 10.27
C TYR A 209 55.43 -59.68 9.88
N SER A 210 54.13 -59.57 9.60
CA SER A 210 53.47 -58.29 9.30
C SER A 210 52.83 -57.63 10.51
N ASP A 211 52.85 -58.29 11.67
CA ASP A 211 52.15 -57.90 12.90
C ASP A 211 50.64 -57.64 12.68
N VAL A 212 49.97 -58.53 11.96
CA VAL A 212 48.52 -58.43 11.65
C VAL A 212 47.80 -59.70 12.09
N ALA A 213 46.60 -59.53 12.64
CA ALA A 213 45.68 -60.62 12.95
C ALA A 213 44.26 -60.30 12.49
N VAL A 214 43.51 -61.37 12.17
CA VAL A 214 42.10 -61.32 11.81
C VAL A 214 41.31 -62.12 12.83
N LEU A 215 40.30 -61.47 13.40
CA LEU A 215 39.36 -62.06 14.35
C LEU A 215 37.99 -62.20 13.69
N ARG A 216 37.20 -63.18 14.15
CA ARG A 216 35.82 -63.36 13.72
C ARG A 216 34.86 -63.32 14.90
N VAL A 217 33.81 -62.52 14.77
CA VAL A 217 32.65 -62.47 15.66
C VAL A 217 31.44 -63.06 14.95
N GLU A 218 30.59 -63.77 15.71
CA GLU A 218 29.33 -64.33 15.18
C GLU A 218 28.26 -63.25 15.01
N GLU A 219 28.20 -62.30 15.94
CA GLU A 219 27.26 -61.19 15.91
C GLU A 219 27.92 -59.93 16.46
N ALA A 220 27.81 -58.84 15.70
CA ALA A 220 28.21 -57.51 16.14
C ALA A 220 26.97 -56.61 16.28
N PRO A 221 27.03 -55.56 17.12
CA PRO A 221 25.92 -54.63 17.30
C PRO A 221 25.41 -54.02 15.99
N ALA A 222 24.11 -53.70 15.97
CA ALA A 222 23.44 -53.18 14.78
C ALA A 222 24.05 -51.87 14.27
N GLU A 223 24.63 -51.07 15.17
CA GLU A 223 25.25 -49.77 14.88
C GLU A 223 26.68 -49.88 14.36
N SER A 224 27.31 -51.07 14.43
CA SER A 224 28.69 -51.21 13.97
C SER A 224 28.79 -51.19 12.45
N VAL A 225 29.80 -50.49 11.93
CA VAL A 225 29.96 -50.26 10.48
C VAL A 225 31.36 -50.69 10.05
N PRO A 226 31.52 -51.54 9.01
CA PRO A 226 32.83 -51.85 8.45
C PRO A 226 33.54 -50.59 7.95
N LEU A 227 34.85 -50.50 8.20
CA LEU A 227 35.65 -49.39 7.71
C LEU A 227 35.95 -49.55 6.21
N THR A 228 35.66 -48.53 5.42
CA THR A 228 36.08 -48.47 4.02
C THR A 228 37.56 -48.16 3.95
N LEU A 229 38.34 -49.05 3.34
CA LEU A 229 39.77 -48.81 3.11
C LEU A 229 39.98 -47.92 1.88
N ALA A 230 40.88 -46.96 2.00
CA ALA A 230 41.37 -46.15 0.90
C ALA A 230 42.64 -46.78 0.28
N ASP A 231 42.99 -46.34 -0.93
CA ASP A 231 44.22 -46.74 -1.60
C ASP A 231 45.43 -46.04 -0.96
N SER A 232 46.27 -46.81 -0.26
CA SER A 232 47.47 -46.27 0.40
C SER A 232 48.54 -45.81 -0.59
N SER A 233 48.46 -46.12 -1.88
CA SER A 233 49.38 -45.59 -2.90
C SER A 233 49.13 -44.12 -3.23
N GLN A 234 47.98 -43.57 -2.79
CA GLN A 234 47.56 -42.20 -3.06
C GLN A 234 47.92 -41.23 -1.92
N ILE A 235 48.62 -41.69 -0.88
CA ILE A 235 49.03 -40.83 0.25
C ILE A 235 50.32 -40.07 -0.05
N TRP A 236 50.48 -38.87 0.51
CA TRP A 236 51.71 -38.06 0.38
C TRP A 236 52.19 -37.46 1.72
N ILE A 237 53.48 -37.12 1.80
CA ILE A 237 54.09 -36.53 3.00
C ILE A 237 53.46 -35.16 3.30
N GLY A 238 53.08 -34.92 4.55
CA GLY A 238 52.41 -33.70 4.99
C GLY A 238 50.89 -33.71 4.86
N GLN A 239 50.31 -34.85 4.48
CA GLN A 239 48.87 -35.07 4.54
C GLN A 239 48.42 -35.22 6.00
N GLU A 240 47.31 -34.57 6.36
CA GLU A 240 46.74 -34.70 7.70
C GLU A 240 46.30 -36.15 7.96
N ALA A 241 46.67 -36.66 9.13
CA ALA A 241 46.37 -38.00 9.58
C ALA A 241 45.61 -37.94 10.91
N VAL A 242 44.59 -38.78 11.03
CA VAL A 242 43.80 -38.96 12.24
C VAL A 242 43.96 -40.40 12.71
N ALA A 243 44.38 -40.59 13.95
CA ALA A 243 44.46 -41.89 14.59
C ALA A 243 43.33 -42.03 15.62
N ILE A 244 42.53 -43.09 15.46
CA ILE A 244 41.42 -43.44 16.34
C ILE A 244 41.74 -44.78 16.99
N GLY A 245 41.66 -44.86 18.30
CA GLY A 245 41.91 -46.10 19.02
C GLY A 245 41.52 -46.03 20.49
N ASN A 246 41.86 -47.08 21.22
CA ASN A 246 41.54 -47.26 22.62
C ASN A 246 42.81 -47.46 23.46
N PRO A 247 43.66 -46.42 23.60
CA PRO A 247 44.90 -46.50 24.37
C PRO A 247 44.58 -46.74 25.85
N LEU A 248 45.33 -47.65 26.47
CA LEU A 248 45.21 -47.99 27.89
C LEU A 248 43.79 -48.38 28.33
N GLY A 249 42.96 -48.88 27.40
CA GLY A 249 41.57 -49.28 27.68
C GLY A 249 40.60 -48.12 27.84
N SER A 250 41.03 -46.89 27.54
CA SER A 250 40.13 -45.74 27.44
C SER A 250 39.42 -45.78 26.09
N TYR A 251 38.08 -45.70 26.10
CA TYR A 251 37.31 -45.73 24.86
C TYR A 251 37.48 -44.44 24.06
N GLY A 252 37.74 -44.57 22.75
CA GLY A 252 37.56 -43.50 21.78
C GLY A 252 38.60 -42.37 21.84
N ALA A 253 39.88 -42.70 22.05
CA ALA A 253 40.93 -41.69 21.93
C ALA A 253 41.14 -41.28 20.48
N LEU A 254 41.36 -39.98 20.30
CA LEU A 254 41.60 -39.32 19.03
C LEU A 254 42.93 -38.56 19.10
N SER A 255 43.80 -38.77 18.12
CA SER A 255 44.94 -37.89 17.87
C SER A 255 44.99 -37.49 16.40
N SER A 256 45.49 -36.29 16.12
CA SER A 256 45.67 -35.79 14.75
C SER A 256 47.09 -35.25 14.56
N GLY A 257 47.59 -35.33 13.33
CA GLY A 257 48.95 -34.93 12.97
C GLY A 257 49.17 -34.86 11.46
N ILE A 258 50.44 -34.75 11.06
CA ILE A 258 50.91 -34.69 9.65
C ILE A 258 52.08 -35.64 9.44
#